data_AF-A0AAJ1RQY2-F1
#
_entry.id   AF-A0AAJ1RQY2-F1
#
_cell.length_a   1.000
_cell.length_b   1.000
_cell.length_c   1.000
_cell.angle_alpha   90.00
_cell.angle_beta   90.00
_cell.angle_gamma   90.00
#
_symmetry.space_group_name_H-M   'P 1'
#
loop_
_entity.id
_entity.type
_entity.pdbx_description
1 polymer ?
#
loop_
_entity_poly.entity_id
_entity_poly.type
_entity_poly.pdbx_seq_one_letter_code
_entity_poly.pdbx_strand_id
1 'polypeptide(L)'
;MLSNNAHLRMYKVVNQMEIKLHTERHKHLIRTLLFLKASGLAACGSSNKIKNIEESKFVEGSFGNDLIGPFETELWFRSNGGNDRILGSPRDDIIHLGSGKSTVKTYDGDDEIYLSNWGNQLDAGPDNDMLYVELSASSTIIIDGTNEIIYRENLLSSFNNEIANFENINASESSSNFKVLSTGSMTKIETGTGNDTVAVSNYTANLDGGNGNDTIVFTVNSFGETTVINLLEEIYQTQSGSDARALTNFENIQIIGSNDTNLIGDQNDNRISGGDGSDNIVGNSGYDILDGGAGKDFFVFNSSDLSNELDIILDFTAGNVGDILLFNYESTLSSTGFSFRNLDLTSGGKKTLGTNTDILLLTGSSYLDQGQVVSALNGLNGINEHRLQFQNSQQICLWEHSPSNSLKISIISDSAQDGVFLDTITTIIQLNGMGTEDFAVLNASNFQII
;
A
#
# COMPACT_ATOMS: atom_id res chain seq x y z
N MET A 1 -48.05 -9.47 47.47
CA MET A 1 -47.59 -10.68 48.18
C MET A 1 -47.31 -11.76 47.14
N LEU A 2 -46.08 -11.81 46.61
CA LEU A 2 -45.61 -12.85 45.70
C LEU A 2 -44.21 -13.24 46.20
N SER A 3 -44.07 -14.49 46.64
CA SER A 3 -42.89 -15.01 47.30
C SER A 3 -41.89 -15.56 46.30
N ASN A 4 -40.65 -15.11 46.47
CA ASN A 4 -39.40 -15.72 46.01
C ASN A 4 -39.43 -17.25 45.95
N ASN A 5 -38.92 -17.82 44.86
CA ASN A 5 -38.08 -19.03 44.87
C ASN A 5 -37.50 -19.28 43.46
N ALA A 6 -36.48 -18.49 43.09
CA ALA A 6 -35.46 -18.94 42.14
C ALA A 6 -34.26 -19.40 42.98
N HIS A 7 -34.02 -20.71 43.05
CA HIS A 7 -32.90 -21.27 43.79
C HIS A 7 -31.60 -21.10 42.99
N LEU A 8 -30.89 -20.00 43.23
CA LEU A 8 -29.49 -19.85 42.85
C LEU A 8 -28.64 -20.71 43.81
N ARG A 9 -28.19 -21.89 43.38
CA ARG A 9 -27.22 -22.69 44.15
C ARG A 9 -25.82 -22.18 43.87
N MET A 10 -25.34 -21.24 44.69
CA MET A 10 -23.92 -20.86 44.76
C MET A 10 -23.16 -21.90 45.60
N TYR A 11 -22.25 -22.65 44.98
CA TYR A 11 -21.26 -23.46 45.69
C TYR A 11 -20.06 -22.58 46.08
N LYS A 12 -19.64 -22.67 47.35
CA LYS A 12 -18.60 -21.84 47.98
C LYS A 12 -17.20 -22.43 47.78
N VAL A 13 -16.28 -21.58 47.29
CA VAL A 13 -14.79 -21.59 47.35
C VAL A 13 -14.07 -22.91 47.04
N VAL A 14 -13.63 -23.03 45.79
CA VAL A 14 -12.32 -23.56 45.33
C VAL A 14 -11.96 -22.75 44.07
N ASN A 15 -10.68 -22.55 43.74
CA ASN A 15 -10.09 -21.67 42.71
C ASN A 15 -10.62 -21.74 41.24
N GLN A 16 -11.78 -22.34 40.97
CA GLN A 16 -12.49 -22.32 39.69
C GLN A 16 -14.00 -22.23 39.95
N MET A 17 -14.66 -21.18 39.47
CA MET A 17 -16.12 -21.11 39.42
C MET A 17 -16.62 -21.68 38.09
N GLU A 18 -17.37 -22.79 38.13
CA GLU A 18 -18.13 -23.32 36.98
C GLU A 18 -19.60 -22.90 37.16
N ILE A 19 -20.09 -22.02 36.28
CA ILE A 19 -21.50 -21.59 36.26
C ILE A 19 -22.24 -22.45 35.22
N LYS A 20 -23.22 -23.25 35.67
CA LYS A 20 -24.19 -23.96 34.80
C LYS A 20 -25.59 -23.44 35.11
N LEU A 21 -26.28 -22.89 34.10
CA LEU A 21 -27.67 -22.44 34.22
C LEU A 21 -28.56 -23.34 33.36
N HIS A 22 -29.47 -24.09 34.01
CA HIS A 22 -30.58 -24.78 33.33
C HIS A 22 -31.86 -24.00 33.59
N THR A 23 -32.59 -23.65 32.54
CA THR A 23 -33.92 -23.05 32.64
C THR A 23 -34.95 -24.05 32.12
N GLU A 24 -35.65 -24.71 33.06
CA GLU A 24 -36.83 -25.52 32.75
C GLU A 24 -37.89 -24.65 32.03
N ARG A 25 -38.11 -25.00 30.75
CA ARG A 25 -39.26 -24.70 29.87
C ARG A 25 -40.28 -23.69 30.41
N HIS A 26 -40.29 -22.47 29.88
CA HIS A 26 -41.55 -21.81 29.49
C HIS A 26 -41.34 -20.88 28.29
N LYS A 27 -41.77 -21.36 27.11
CA LYS A 27 -41.97 -20.57 25.90
C LYS A 27 -42.96 -19.45 26.18
N HIS A 28 -42.51 -18.20 26.27
CA HIS A 28 -43.28 -17.03 25.81
C HIS A 28 -42.37 -15.81 25.59
N LEU A 29 -42.59 -15.17 24.43
CA LEU A 29 -41.95 -13.94 23.97
C LEU A 29 -41.92 -12.85 25.06
N ILE A 30 -40.77 -12.65 25.70
CA ILE A 30 -40.29 -11.35 26.17
C ILE A 30 -38.77 -11.39 25.98
N ARG A 31 -38.22 -10.57 25.08
CA ARG A 31 -36.78 -10.27 25.01
C ARG A 31 -36.38 -9.62 26.35
N THR A 32 -36.07 -10.43 27.34
CA THR A 32 -35.55 -9.97 28.63
C THR A 32 -34.04 -10.00 28.49
N LEU A 33 -33.41 -8.83 28.34
CA LEU A 33 -31.95 -8.72 28.41
C LEU A 33 -31.53 -9.14 29.83
N LEU A 34 -31.14 -10.39 30.01
CA LEU A 34 -30.61 -10.85 31.28
C LEU A 34 -29.14 -10.44 31.33
N PHE A 35 -28.84 -9.30 31.93
CA PHE A 35 -27.47 -8.90 32.24
C PHE A 35 -26.90 -9.87 33.28
N LEU A 36 -26.13 -10.86 32.82
CA LEU A 36 -25.17 -11.54 33.69
C LEU A 36 -23.97 -10.62 33.84
N LYS A 37 -24.13 -9.61 34.71
CA LYS A 37 -22.93 -9.06 35.34
C LYS A 37 -22.36 -10.20 36.17
N ALA A 38 -21.18 -10.68 35.79
CA ALA A 38 -20.32 -11.42 36.68
C ALA A 38 -19.81 -10.53 37.84
N SER A 39 -20.62 -9.59 38.34
CA SER A 39 -20.31 -8.71 39.46
C SER A 39 -20.23 -9.47 40.80
N GLY A 40 -20.60 -10.75 40.83
CA GLY A 40 -20.23 -11.69 41.90
C GLY A 40 -18.82 -12.30 41.79
N LEU A 41 -18.15 -12.14 40.64
CA LEU A 41 -16.78 -12.58 40.33
C LEU A 41 -15.80 -11.40 40.16
N ALA A 42 -16.30 -10.16 40.22
CA ALA A 42 -15.51 -8.91 40.14
C ALA A 42 -14.57 -8.66 41.34
N ALA A 43 -14.23 -9.71 42.10
CA ALA A 43 -13.23 -9.67 43.15
C ALA A 43 -11.94 -10.37 42.67
N CYS A 44 -11.07 -9.61 42.00
CA CYS A 44 -9.62 -9.83 41.93
C CYS A 44 -9.15 -11.10 41.20
N GLY A 45 -8.95 -11.01 39.87
CA GLY A 45 -8.01 -11.86 39.12
C GLY A 45 -8.29 -13.36 39.03
N SER A 46 -9.50 -13.85 39.35
CA SER A 46 -9.83 -15.26 39.27
C SER A 46 -10.23 -15.69 37.85
N SER A 47 -9.58 -16.73 37.33
CA SER A 47 -9.93 -17.41 36.07
C SER A 47 -11.26 -18.18 36.13
N ASN A 48 -12.16 -17.96 35.18
CA ASN A 48 -13.51 -18.52 35.18
C ASN A 48 -13.77 -19.47 34.02
N LYS A 49 -14.78 -20.34 34.18
CA LYS A 49 -15.28 -21.20 33.10
C LYS A 49 -16.77 -20.96 32.91
N ILE A 50 -17.16 -20.41 31.76
CA ILE A 50 -18.55 -20.04 31.44
C ILE A 50 -18.99 -20.85 30.22
N LYS A 51 -20.05 -21.66 30.37
CA LYS A 51 -20.61 -22.51 29.29
C LYS A 51 -22.11 -22.75 29.50
N ASN A 52 -22.81 -23.26 28.48
CA ASN A 52 -24.21 -23.70 28.55
C ASN A 52 -25.17 -22.59 29.03
N ILE A 53 -25.18 -21.45 28.34
CA ILE A 53 -26.17 -20.40 28.57
C ILE A 53 -27.29 -20.58 27.52
N GLU A 54 -28.53 -20.76 27.98
CA GLU A 54 -29.67 -21.15 27.13
C GLU A 54 -30.37 -19.98 26.41
N GLU A 55 -29.94 -18.72 26.58
CA GLU A 55 -30.52 -17.56 25.86
C GLU A 55 -29.45 -16.49 25.57
N SER A 56 -29.64 -15.73 24.49
CA SER A 56 -28.79 -14.59 24.04
C SER A 56 -28.54 -13.60 25.18
N LYS A 57 -27.31 -13.56 25.71
CA LYS A 57 -26.97 -12.76 26.91
C LYS A 57 -25.65 -12.05 26.72
N PHE A 58 -25.65 -10.80 27.18
CA PHE A 58 -24.43 -10.06 27.42
C PHE A 58 -23.68 -10.70 28.60
N VAL A 59 -22.45 -11.12 28.34
CA VAL A 59 -21.53 -11.72 29.31
C VAL A 59 -20.30 -10.81 29.45
N GLU A 60 -20.02 -10.43 30.69
CA GLU A 60 -18.83 -9.63 31.02
C GLU A 60 -17.80 -10.52 31.73
N GLY A 61 -16.60 -10.62 31.17
CA GLY A 61 -15.46 -11.37 31.71
C GLY A 61 -14.82 -10.70 32.92
N SER A 62 -13.90 -11.42 33.56
CA SER A 62 -13.10 -10.93 34.68
C SER A 62 -11.76 -10.35 34.20
N PHE A 63 -10.84 -10.07 35.14
CA PHE A 63 -9.45 -9.71 34.84
C PHE A 63 -8.48 -10.92 34.87
N GLY A 64 -9.00 -12.12 35.11
CA GLY A 64 -8.21 -13.37 35.07
C GLY A 64 -8.49 -14.13 33.77
N ASN A 65 -7.64 -15.12 33.46
CA ASN A 65 -7.77 -15.90 32.22
C ASN A 65 -9.09 -16.70 32.21
N ASP A 66 -10.05 -16.28 31.41
CA ASP A 66 -11.38 -16.87 31.33
C ASP A 66 -11.48 -17.87 30.17
N LEU A 67 -12.27 -18.93 30.37
CA LEU A 67 -12.66 -19.89 29.34
C LEU A 67 -14.15 -19.74 29.08
N ILE A 68 -14.49 -19.27 27.89
CA ILE A 68 -15.84 -18.91 27.47
C ILE A 68 -16.30 -19.86 26.35
N GLY A 69 -17.52 -20.36 26.47
CA GLY A 69 -18.18 -21.20 25.47
C GLY A 69 -17.68 -22.65 25.40
N PRO A 70 -18.07 -23.38 24.34
CA PRO A 70 -18.93 -22.92 23.24
C PRO A 70 -20.39 -22.69 23.67
N PHE A 71 -21.13 -21.96 22.84
CA PHE A 71 -22.58 -21.73 23.00
C PHE A 71 -23.36 -22.16 21.77
N GLU A 72 -24.69 -22.28 21.91
CA GLU A 72 -25.63 -22.63 20.82
C GLU A 72 -26.41 -21.39 20.32
N THR A 73 -26.21 -20.25 20.97
CA THR A 73 -26.88 -18.98 20.71
C THR A 73 -25.84 -17.88 20.64
N GLU A 74 -26.15 -16.82 19.91
CA GLU A 74 -25.39 -15.56 19.84
C GLU A 74 -24.79 -15.18 21.20
N LEU A 75 -23.48 -14.98 21.16
CA LEU A 75 -22.64 -14.55 22.25
C LEU A 75 -22.35 -13.06 22.12
N TRP A 76 -22.87 -12.27 23.06
CA TRP A 76 -22.38 -10.91 23.26
C TRP A 76 -21.41 -10.88 24.43
N PHE A 77 -20.11 -10.84 24.16
CA PHE A 77 -19.08 -10.92 25.19
C PHE A 77 -18.21 -9.66 25.26
N ARG A 78 -17.83 -9.27 26.49
CA ARG A 78 -16.80 -8.27 26.74
C ARG A 78 -15.78 -8.82 27.73
N SER A 79 -14.54 -8.98 27.30
CA SER A 79 -13.41 -9.24 28.19
C SER A 79 -12.99 -7.95 28.90
N ASN A 80 -12.59 -8.07 30.17
CA ASN A 80 -11.96 -6.97 30.92
C ASN A 80 -10.43 -7.12 30.86
N GLY A 81 -9.90 -8.28 31.26
CA GLY A 81 -8.51 -8.59 31.01
C GLY A 81 -8.12 -10.03 31.30
N GLY A 82 -6.90 -10.40 30.93
CA GLY A 82 -6.40 -11.76 31.07
C GLY A 82 -6.13 -12.39 29.71
N ASN A 83 -5.53 -13.57 29.71
CA ASN A 83 -5.34 -14.35 28.49
C ASN A 83 -6.55 -15.27 28.34
N ASP A 84 -7.60 -14.76 27.70
CA ASP A 84 -8.89 -15.44 27.62
C ASP A 84 -8.95 -16.39 26.45
N ARG A 85 -9.71 -17.47 26.60
CA ARG A 85 -10.07 -18.37 25.50
C ARG A 85 -11.56 -18.29 25.27
N ILE A 86 -11.95 -17.74 24.13
CA ILE A 86 -13.32 -17.46 23.77
C ILE A 86 -13.71 -18.33 22.58
N LEU A 87 -14.71 -19.19 22.79
CA LEU A 87 -15.33 -20.01 21.77
C LEU A 87 -16.76 -19.51 21.60
N GLY A 88 -17.05 -18.99 20.40
CA GLY A 88 -18.35 -18.48 20.02
C GLY A 88 -19.39 -19.58 19.78
N SER A 89 -20.35 -19.26 18.93
CA SER A 89 -21.48 -20.08 18.54
C SER A 89 -21.67 -20.07 17.02
N PRO A 90 -22.44 -21.00 16.44
CA PRO A 90 -22.80 -20.95 15.01
C PRO A 90 -23.82 -19.83 14.65
N ARG A 91 -23.75 -18.69 15.33
CA ARG A 91 -24.63 -17.53 15.20
C ARG A 91 -23.75 -16.30 15.27
N ASP A 92 -24.23 -15.22 14.68
CA ASP A 92 -23.66 -13.88 14.76
C ASP A 92 -23.32 -13.53 16.23
N ASP A 93 -22.03 -13.49 16.54
CA ASP A 93 -21.46 -13.20 17.84
C ASP A 93 -20.84 -11.80 17.84
N ILE A 94 -20.82 -11.15 19.01
CA ILE A 94 -20.21 -9.83 19.21
C ILE A 94 -19.21 -9.93 20.36
N ILE A 95 -17.93 -9.75 20.07
CA ILE A 95 -16.84 -9.91 21.05
C ILE A 95 -16.02 -8.64 21.17
N HIS A 96 -16.00 -8.04 22.37
CA HIS A 96 -15.08 -6.97 22.71
C HIS A 96 -13.92 -7.51 23.54
N LEU A 97 -12.69 -7.36 23.03
CA LEU A 97 -11.49 -7.79 23.75
C LEU A 97 -11.02 -6.71 24.73
N GLY A 98 -10.74 -7.17 25.95
CA GLY A 98 -10.05 -6.39 26.98
C GLY A 98 -8.54 -6.60 26.90
N SER A 99 -7.83 -6.28 27.99
CA SER A 99 -6.37 -6.43 28.04
C SER A 99 -5.91 -7.90 28.09
N GLY A 100 -4.64 -8.16 27.76
CA GLY A 100 -4.05 -9.51 27.82
C GLY A 100 -3.81 -10.12 26.45
N LYS A 101 -3.70 -11.44 26.36
CA LYS A 101 -3.46 -12.17 25.10
C LYS A 101 -4.48 -13.28 24.94
N SER A 102 -5.53 -13.00 24.19
CA SER A 102 -6.70 -13.86 24.09
C SER A 102 -6.75 -14.63 22.77
N THR A 103 -7.35 -15.80 22.80
CA THR A 103 -7.66 -16.60 21.61
C THR A 103 -9.17 -16.61 21.40
N VAL A 104 -9.62 -16.24 20.20
CA VAL A 104 -11.03 -16.16 19.81
C VAL A 104 -11.28 -17.04 18.59
N LYS A 105 -12.34 -17.85 18.65
CA LYS A 105 -12.91 -18.57 17.50
C LYS A 105 -14.43 -18.41 17.54
N THR A 106 -15.07 -17.79 16.55
CA THR A 106 -16.53 -17.56 16.57
C THR A 106 -17.34 -18.62 15.83
N TYR A 107 -16.75 -19.29 14.83
CA TYR A 107 -17.35 -20.37 14.03
C TYR A 107 -18.20 -19.84 12.86
N ASP A 108 -19.45 -20.29 12.70
CA ASP A 108 -20.32 -19.85 11.59
C ASP A 108 -21.13 -18.63 12.05
N GLY A 109 -21.58 -17.78 11.12
CA GLY A 109 -22.35 -16.57 11.42
C GLY A 109 -21.62 -15.30 10.99
N ASP A 110 -22.34 -14.19 10.88
CA ASP A 110 -21.72 -12.90 10.56
C ASP A 110 -21.25 -12.24 11.86
N ASP A 111 -19.99 -12.44 12.24
CA ASP A 111 -19.45 -12.09 13.55
C ASP A 111 -18.76 -10.72 13.60
N GLU A 112 -18.86 -10.06 14.75
CA GLU A 112 -18.18 -8.79 15.04
C GLU A 112 -17.15 -8.96 16.16
N ILE A 113 -15.89 -8.61 15.88
CA ILE A 113 -14.82 -8.61 16.89
C ILE A 113 -14.21 -7.21 17.01
N TYR A 114 -14.11 -6.70 18.24
CA TYR A 114 -13.50 -5.41 18.57
C TYR A 114 -12.15 -5.66 19.28
N LEU A 115 -11.07 -5.30 18.59
CA LEU A 115 -9.69 -5.51 19.00
C LEU A 115 -9.07 -4.21 19.53
N SER A 116 -8.72 -4.20 20.82
CA SER A 116 -8.17 -3.01 21.51
C SER A 116 -6.79 -3.25 22.16
N ASN A 117 -6.21 -4.44 21.98
CA ASN A 117 -4.95 -4.87 22.60
C ASN A 117 -4.09 -5.75 21.67
N TRP A 118 -2.86 -6.05 22.10
CA TRP A 118 -1.87 -6.80 21.32
C TRP A 118 -1.72 -8.26 21.78
N GLY A 119 -1.31 -9.13 20.86
CA GLY A 119 -0.94 -10.51 21.16
C GLY A 119 -2.11 -11.49 21.16
N ASN A 120 -3.20 -11.17 20.46
CA ASN A 120 -4.37 -12.04 20.33
C ASN A 120 -4.30 -12.91 19.07
N GLN A 121 -5.06 -14.00 19.07
CA GLN A 121 -5.30 -14.86 17.89
C GLN A 121 -6.79 -14.89 17.61
N LEU A 122 -7.22 -14.37 16.46
CA LEU A 122 -8.62 -14.19 16.09
C LEU A 122 -8.94 -14.94 14.79
N ASP A 123 -9.96 -15.78 14.84
CA ASP A 123 -10.52 -16.51 13.69
C ASP A 123 -12.02 -16.33 13.78
N ALA A 124 -12.62 -15.61 12.83
CA ALA A 124 -14.07 -15.46 12.88
C ALA A 124 -14.72 -16.73 12.31
N GLY A 125 -14.42 -17.08 11.07
CA GLY A 125 -14.68 -18.40 10.52
C GLY A 125 -15.22 -18.27 9.10
N PRO A 126 -16.08 -19.19 8.63
CA PRO A 126 -16.85 -18.91 7.42
C PRO A 126 -17.88 -17.79 7.65
N ASP A 127 -18.43 -17.30 6.54
CA ASP A 127 -19.48 -16.27 6.43
C ASP A 127 -18.89 -14.85 6.30
N ASN A 128 -19.62 -13.78 6.66
CA ASN A 128 -19.19 -12.42 6.39
C ASN A 128 -18.89 -11.67 7.70
N ASP A 129 -17.63 -11.74 8.10
CA ASP A 129 -17.18 -11.27 9.40
C ASP A 129 -16.59 -9.86 9.37
N MET A 130 -16.61 -9.20 10.52
CA MET A 130 -16.18 -7.81 10.70
C MET A 130 -15.20 -7.67 11.87
N LEU A 131 -13.97 -7.25 11.58
CA LEU A 131 -13.00 -6.83 12.58
C LEU A 131 -12.97 -5.30 12.73
N TYR A 132 -13.26 -4.81 13.93
CA TYR A 132 -13.01 -3.43 14.35
C TYR A 132 -11.68 -3.35 15.10
N VAL A 133 -10.81 -2.43 14.70
CA VAL A 133 -9.49 -2.26 15.32
C VAL A 133 -9.33 -0.86 15.91
N GLU A 134 -9.14 -0.81 17.22
CA GLU A 134 -8.98 0.42 18.00
C GLU A 134 -7.60 0.44 18.67
N LEU A 135 -6.56 0.12 17.90
CA LEU A 135 -5.18 0.04 18.40
C LEU A 135 -4.42 1.33 18.16
N SER A 136 -3.71 1.81 19.19
CA SER A 136 -2.80 2.96 19.08
C SER A 136 -1.39 2.58 19.55
N ALA A 137 -0.52 2.22 18.61
CA ALA A 137 0.91 1.98 18.90
C ALA A 137 1.78 2.05 17.64
N SER A 138 3.10 2.09 17.82
CA SER A 138 4.08 1.92 16.73
C SER A 138 4.33 0.45 16.34
N SER A 139 3.47 -0.47 16.78
CA SER A 139 3.57 -1.90 16.44
C SER A 139 2.80 -2.20 15.16
N THR A 140 3.10 -3.34 14.52
CA THR A 140 2.45 -3.76 13.28
C THR A 140 1.41 -4.85 13.54
N ILE A 141 0.21 -4.70 12.99
CA ILE A 141 -0.83 -5.73 12.99
C ILE A 141 -0.64 -6.59 11.74
N ILE A 142 -0.59 -7.92 11.91
CA ILE A 142 -0.39 -8.84 10.80
C ILE A 142 -1.69 -9.60 10.56
N ILE A 143 -2.14 -9.59 9.31
CA ILE A 143 -3.42 -10.18 8.90
C ILE A 143 -3.17 -11.12 7.74
N ASP A 144 -3.72 -12.33 7.81
CA ASP A 144 -3.70 -13.29 6.72
C ASP A 144 -5.13 -13.66 6.35
N GLY A 145 -5.63 -13.13 5.23
CA GLY A 145 -6.98 -13.42 4.73
C GLY A 145 -7.16 -14.81 4.10
N THR A 146 -6.16 -15.70 4.15
CA THR A 146 -6.20 -17.00 3.44
C THR A 146 -6.17 -18.25 4.32
N ASN A 147 -5.72 -18.15 5.58
CA ASN A 147 -5.43 -19.32 6.40
C ASN A 147 -6.13 -19.26 7.75
N GLU A 148 -6.81 -20.33 8.13
CA GLU A 148 -7.19 -20.59 9.53
C GLU A 148 -5.94 -20.48 10.42
N ILE A 149 -6.01 -19.69 11.50
CA ILE A 149 -4.89 -19.59 12.45
C ILE A 149 -4.62 -20.96 13.04
N ILE A 150 -3.38 -21.44 12.94
CA ILE A 150 -2.95 -22.59 13.72
C ILE A 150 -2.74 -22.11 15.16
N TYR A 151 -3.77 -22.20 15.99
CA TYR A 151 -3.71 -21.86 17.42
C TYR A 151 -2.59 -22.64 18.12
N ARG A 152 -1.48 -21.97 18.43
CA ARG A 152 -0.34 -22.56 19.17
C ARG A 152 -0.06 -21.71 20.40
N GLU A 153 -0.27 -22.30 21.58
CA GLU A 153 -0.12 -21.63 22.89
C GLU A 153 1.28 -21.05 23.19
N ASN A 154 2.29 -21.24 22.32
CA ASN A 154 3.70 -20.91 22.61
C ASN A 154 4.47 -20.18 21.48
N LEU A 155 3.80 -19.59 20.47
CA LEU A 155 4.50 -18.86 19.39
C LEU A 155 4.29 -17.33 19.37
N LEU A 156 3.59 -16.77 20.35
CA LEU A 156 3.27 -15.34 20.35
C LEU A 156 4.51 -14.51 20.68
N SER A 157 5.10 -13.91 19.66
CA SER A 157 5.88 -12.68 19.87
C SER A 157 4.94 -11.68 20.58
N SER A 158 5.42 -10.97 21.59
CA SER A 158 4.58 -10.18 22.49
C SER A 158 3.93 -8.94 21.87
N PHE A 159 3.98 -8.78 20.55
CA PHE A 159 3.72 -7.51 19.89
C PHE A 159 2.79 -7.60 18.67
N ASN A 160 2.40 -8.79 18.21
CA ASN A 160 1.58 -8.92 17.00
C ASN A 160 0.26 -9.62 17.32
N ASN A 161 -0.83 -9.14 16.72
CA ASN A 161 -2.08 -9.91 16.62
C ASN A 161 -1.99 -10.80 15.38
N GLU A 162 -2.50 -12.02 15.50
CA GLU A 162 -2.70 -12.94 14.37
C GLU A 162 -4.21 -12.97 14.10
N ILE A 163 -4.60 -12.67 12.87
CA ILE A 163 -6.00 -12.47 12.46
C ILE A 163 -6.24 -13.25 11.17
N ALA A 164 -7.31 -14.04 11.13
CA ALA A 164 -7.73 -14.81 9.97
C ALA A 164 -9.24 -14.83 9.81
N ASN A 165 -9.67 -15.17 8.59
CA ASN A 165 -11.07 -15.42 8.25
C ASN A 165 -11.97 -14.24 8.63
N PHE A 166 -11.59 -13.04 8.20
CA PHE A 166 -12.45 -11.87 8.25
C PHE A 166 -12.59 -11.31 6.84
N GLU A 167 -13.80 -11.04 6.41
CA GLU A 167 -14.09 -10.46 5.10
C GLU A 167 -13.92 -8.94 5.12
N ASN A 168 -14.17 -8.34 6.28
CA ASN A 168 -14.18 -6.90 6.46
C ASN A 168 -13.22 -6.49 7.59
N ILE A 169 -12.48 -5.42 7.35
CA ILE A 169 -11.69 -4.74 8.38
C ILE A 169 -12.04 -3.27 8.41
N ASN A 170 -12.27 -2.76 9.61
CA ASN A 170 -12.39 -1.34 9.89
C ASN A 170 -11.39 -0.97 10.99
N ALA A 171 -10.30 -0.34 10.58
CA ALA A 171 -9.30 0.22 11.47
C ALA A 171 -9.26 1.75 11.40
N SER A 172 -10.35 2.41 10.99
CA SER A 172 -10.45 3.88 10.88
C SER A 172 -10.05 4.65 12.15
N GLU A 173 -10.16 4.03 13.33
CA GLU A 173 -9.76 4.60 14.61
C GLU A 173 -8.36 4.17 15.08
N SER A 174 -7.67 3.33 14.30
CA SER A 174 -6.33 2.85 14.61
C SER A 174 -5.25 3.84 14.17
N SER A 175 -4.18 3.90 14.95
CA SER A 175 -2.95 4.64 14.61
C SER A 175 -1.72 3.76 14.52
N SER A 176 -1.94 2.48 14.21
CA SER A 176 -0.90 1.46 14.15
C SER A 176 -0.67 1.05 12.71
N ASN A 177 0.54 0.63 12.39
CA ASN A 177 0.80 0.13 11.05
C ASN A 177 0.11 -1.23 10.84
N PHE A 178 -0.47 -1.45 9.67
CA PHE A 178 -1.07 -2.69 9.22
C PHE A 178 -0.21 -3.36 8.18
N LYS A 179 -0.12 -4.69 8.27
CA LYS A 179 0.45 -5.54 7.24
C LYS A 179 -0.53 -6.67 6.92
N VAL A 180 -1.30 -6.48 5.87
CA VAL A 180 -2.14 -7.54 5.29
C VAL A 180 -1.26 -8.36 4.36
N LEU A 181 -1.04 -9.63 4.70
CA LEU A 181 -0.16 -10.54 3.95
C LEU A 181 -0.81 -11.10 2.69
N SER A 182 -2.13 -11.17 2.67
CA SER A 182 -2.93 -11.61 1.52
C SER A 182 -4.38 -11.22 1.74
N THR A 183 -5.04 -10.65 0.73
CA THR A 183 -6.47 -10.31 0.80
C THR A 183 -7.37 -11.54 0.84
N GLY A 184 -7.02 -12.66 0.21
CA GLY A 184 -7.82 -13.89 0.28
C GLY A 184 -9.31 -13.68 -0.03
N SER A 185 -10.22 -14.03 0.89
CA SER A 185 -11.67 -13.80 0.73
C SER A 185 -12.14 -12.37 1.04
N MET A 186 -11.25 -11.48 1.48
CA MET A 186 -11.61 -10.14 1.95
C MET A 186 -12.33 -9.32 0.88
N THR A 187 -13.29 -8.52 1.34
CA THR A 187 -14.17 -7.69 0.51
C THR A 187 -14.05 -6.20 0.84
N LYS A 188 -13.68 -5.83 2.07
CA LYS A 188 -13.37 -4.45 2.45
C LYS A 188 -12.21 -4.39 3.46
N ILE A 189 -11.25 -3.51 3.21
CA ILE A 189 -10.14 -3.23 4.13
C ILE A 189 -9.99 -1.73 4.27
N GLU A 190 -9.98 -1.25 5.52
CA GLU A 190 -9.67 0.13 5.89
C GLU A 190 -8.64 0.08 7.02
N THR A 191 -7.41 0.54 6.78
CA THR A 191 -6.27 0.36 7.71
C THR A 191 -6.04 1.52 8.67
N GLY A 192 -6.66 2.68 8.43
CA GLY A 192 -6.73 3.77 9.40
C GLY A 192 -5.60 4.78 9.26
N THR A 193 -4.78 4.96 10.30
CA THR A 193 -3.59 5.81 10.20
C THR A 193 -2.35 4.99 10.51
N GLY A 194 -1.24 5.29 9.85
CA GLY A 194 -0.04 4.46 9.91
C GLY A 194 0.62 4.40 8.55
N ASN A 195 1.79 3.75 8.46
CA ASN A 195 2.34 3.40 7.16
C ASN A 195 2.05 1.91 6.93
N ASP A 196 1.01 1.66 6.17
CA ASP A 196 0.38 0.37 6.03
C ASP A 196 0.86 -0.34 4.77
N THR A 197 0.70 -1.66 4.75
CA THR A 197 1.03 -2.49 3.60
C THR A 197 -0.06 -3.50 3.38
N VAL A 198 -0.68 -3.47 2.19
CA VAL A 198 -1.75 -4.41 1.83
C VAL A 198 -1.31 -5.24 0.63
N ALA A 199 -1.09 -6.54 0.86
CA ALA A 199 -0.79 -7.48 -0.19
C ALA A 199 -2.07 -8.10 -0.76
N VAL A 200 -2.29 -7.89 -2.06
CA VAL A 200 -3.48 -8.28 -2.81
C VAL A 200 -3.25 -9.58 -3.56
N SER A 201 -4.14 -10.55 -3.33
CA SER A 201 -4.10 -11.87 -3.96
C SER A 201 -5.18 -12.09 -5.03
N ASN A 202 -6.13 -11.17 -5.15
CA ASN A 202 -7.27 -11.20 -6.08
C ASN A 202 -8.01 -9.85 -6.12
N TYR A 203 -8.95 -9.71 -7.06
CA TYR A 203 -9.76 -8.51 -7.25
C TYR A 203 -11.10 -8.60 -6.48
N THR A 204 -11.06 -8.85 -5.16
CA THR A 204 -12.29 -8.97 -4.35
C THR A 204 -12.50 -7.80 -3.39
N ALA A 205 -11.44 -7.13 -2.94
CA ALA A 205 -11.50 -6.17 -1.85
C ALA A 205 -11.55 -4.72 -2.33
N ASN A 206 -12.40 -3.89 -1.73
CA ASN A 206 -12.21 -2.44 -1.76
C ASN A 206 -11.20 -2.07 -0.66
N LEU A 207 -10.19 -1.28 -1.02
CA LEU A 207 -9.02 -1.02 -0.18
C LEU A 207 -8.92 0.47 0.12
N ASP A 208 -8.72 0.78 1.39
CA ASP A 208 -8.45 2.13 1.89
C ASP A 208 -7.25 2.09 2.85
N GLY A 209 -6.13 2.71 2.44
CA GLY A 209 -4.92 2.83 3.27
C GLY A 209 -5.06 3.85 4.40
N GLY A 210 -6.01 4.79 4.25
CA GLY A 210 -6.23 5.88 5.19
C GLY A 210 -5.07 6.89 5.23
N ASN A 211 -4.69 7.41 6.39
CA ASN A 211 -3.63 8.43 6.46
C ASN A 211 -2.26 7.80 6.70
N GLY A 212 -1.31 8.15 5.86
CA GLY A 212 0.10 7.91 6.13
C GLY A 212 0.88 7.80 4.84
N ASN A 213 1.78 6.83 4.77
CA ASN A 213 2.50 6.51 3.55
C ASN A 213 2.36 5.02 3.30
N ASP A 214 1.34 4.67 2.53
CA ASP A 214 0.76 3.35 2.44
C ASP A 214 1.20 2.65 1.14
N THR A 215 1.41 1.35 1.22
CA THR A 215 1.92 0.54 0.11
C THR A 215 0.95 -0.56 -0.27
N ILE A 216 0.54 -0.59 -1.53
CA ILE A 216 -0.15 -1.75 -2.09
C ILE A 216 0.85 -2.70 -2.74
N VAL A 217 0.72 -4.00 -2.47
CA VAL A 217 1.57 -5.05 -3.01
C VAL A 217 0.74 -6.03 -3.84
N PHE A 218 0.99 -6.16 -5.14
CA PHE A 218 0.30 -7.15 -5.98
C PHE A 218 1.21 -8.31 -6.32
N THR A 219 0.74 -9.53 -6.07
CA THR A 219 1.44 -10.74 -6.56
C THR A 219 0.82 -11.21 -7.88
N VAL A 220 1.39 -10.79 -9.02
CA VAL A 220 0.73 -10.84 -10.33
C VAL A 220 0.81 -12.19 -11.06
N ASN A 221 1.58 -13.16 -10.57
CA ASN A 221 1.68 -14.50 -11.19
C ASN A 221 0.33 -15.28 -11.25
N SER A 222 -0.71 -14.76 -10.59
CA SER A 222 -2.00 -15.42 -10.40
C SER A 222 -3.12 -14.90 -11.32
N PHE A 223 -2.92 -13.81 -12.08
CA PHE A 223 -4.04 -13.08 -12.70
C PHE A 223 -4.24 -13.29 -14.21
N GLY A 224 -3.27 -13.83 -14.94
CA GLY A 224 -3.41 -14.25 -16.36
C GLY A 224 -3.63 -13.13 -17.40
N GLU A 225 -4.00 -11.91 -16.99
CA GLU A 225 -4.10 -10.69 -17.80
C GLU A 225 -3.22 -9.57 -17.22
N THR A 226 -2.90 -8.56 -18.03
CA THR A 226 -2.21 -7.34 -17.58
C THR A 226 -2.99 -6.68 -16.44
N THR A 227 -2.28 -6.35 -15.37
CA THR A 227 -2.86 -5.68 -14.20
C THR A 227 -2.76 -4.17 -14.37
N VAL A 228 -3.83 -3.45 -14.04
CA VAL A 228 -3.86 -1.98 -14.01
C VAL A 228 -4.03 -1.54 -12.56
N ILE A 229 -3.12 -0.69 -12.08
CA ILE A 229 -3.20 -0.03 -10.77
C ILE A 229 -3.10 1.46 -11.04
N ASN A 230 -4.12 2.20 -10.65
CA ASN A 230 -4.22 3.63 -10.89
C ASN A 230 -4.57 4.36 -9.60
N LEU A 231 -3.57 4.96 -8.96
CA LEU A 231 -3.74 5.73 -7.74
C LEU A 231 -4.49 7.05 -8.02
N LEU A 232 -4.28 7.66 -9.19
CA LEU A 232 -5.00 8.88 -9.59
C LEU A 232 -6.51 8.67 -9.76
N GLU A 233 -6.92 7.52 -10.31
CA GLU A 233 -8.33 7.15 -10.45
C GLU A 233 -8.86 6.35 -9.26
N GLU A 234 -8.01 6.08 -8.26
CA GLU A 234 -8.32 5.29 -7.06
C GLU A 234 -8.91 3.90 -7.37
N ILE A 235 -8.33 3.20 -8.35
CA ILE A 235 -8.79 1.88 -8.78
C ILE A 235 -7.66 0.89 -9.04
N TYR A 236 -8.00 -0.39 -8.93
CA TYR A 236 -7.21 -1.47 -9.49
C TYR A 236 -8.11 -2.50 -10.19
N GLN A 237 -7.61 -3.08 -11.29
CA GLN A 237 -8.38 -3.97 -12.15
C GLN A 237 -7.49 -4.83 -13.05
N THR A 238 -8.11 -5.79 -13.75
CA THR A 238 -7.55 -6.38 -14.96
C THR A 238 -7.65 -5.40 -16.13
N GLN A 239 -6.83 -5.57 -17.16
CA GLN A 239 -6.87 -4.72 -18.37
C GLN A 239 -8.24 -4.70 -19.06
N SER A 240 -9.02 -5.77 -18.94
CA SER A 240 -10.39 -5.84 -19.46
C SER A 240 -11.38 -4.96 -18.69
N GLY A 241 -11.03 -4.52 -17.48
CA GLY A 241 -11.83 -3.65 -16.61
C GLY A 241 -13.03 -4.36 -15.96
N SER A 242 -13.17 -5.68 -16.09
CA SER A 242 -14.30 -6.43 -15.54
C SER A 242 -14.33 -6.45 -14.01
N ASP A 243 -13.18 -6.27 -13.39
CA ASP A 243 -12.96 -6.50 -11.96
C ASP A 243 -12.45 -5.25 -11.23
N ALA A 244 -12.90 -4.07 -11.66
CA ALA A 244 -12.55 -2.81 -11.00
C ALA A 244 -12.96 -2.81 -9.52
N ARG A 245 -12.00 -2.46 -8.66
CA ARG A 245 -12.16 -2.29 -7.22
C ARG A 245 -11.55 -0.96 -6.78
N ALA A 246 -12.10 -0.40 -5.71
CA ALA A 246 -11.60 0.86 -5.15
C ALA A 246 -10.24 0.65 -4.48
N LEU A 247 -9.35 1.63 -4.69
CA LEU A 247 -8.02 1.75 -4.11
C LEU A 247 -7.79 3.19 -3.67
N THR A 248 -8.23 3.55 -2.48
CA THR A 248 -8.15 4.93 -1.98
C THR A 248 -7.03 5.10 -0.98
N ASN A 249 -6.40 6.28 -0.97
CA ASN A 249 -5.35 6.65 -0.02
C ASN A 249 -4.18 5.64 0.02
N PHE A 250 -3.53 5.44 -1.12
CA PHE A 250 -2.26 4.70 -1.22
C PHE A 250 -1.27 5.54 -2.02
N GLU A 251 -0.03 5.61 -1.56
CA GLU A 251 1.04 6.40 -2.21
C GLU A 251 2.04 5.52 -2.97
N ASN A 252 2.11 4.22 -2.67
CA ASN A 252 3.13 3.35 -3.23
C ASN A 252 2.56 2.07 -3.83
N ILE A 253 3.15 1.65 -4.95
CA ILE A 253 2.82 0.42 -5.65
C ILE A 253 4.05 -0.49 -5.66
N GLN A 254 3.86 -1.76 -5.30
CA GLN A 254 4.86 -2.80 -5.48
C GLN A 254 4.26 -4.01 -6.19
N ILE A 255 4.87 -4.41 -7.29
CA ILE A 255 4.52 -5.64 -7.99
C ILE A 255 5.51 -6.75 -7.64
N ILE A 256 4.99 -7.97 -7.50
CA ILE A 256 5.75 -9.20 -7.33
C ILE A 256 5.25 -10.20 -8.38
N GLY A 257 6.02 -10.41 -9.44
CA GLY A 257 5.68 -11.38 -10.48
C GLY A 257 6.32 -11.02 -11.82
N SER A 258 5.86 -11.68 -12.88
CA SER A 258 6.46 -11.60 -14.23
C SER A 258 5.49 -11.21 -15.34
N ASN A 259 4.32 -10.69 -14.97
CA ASN A 259 3.33 -10.26 -15.93
C ASN A 259 3.47 -8.76 -16.13
N ASP A 260 3.36 -8.32 -17.38
CA ASP A 260 3.24 -6.91 -17.75
C ASP A 260 2.15 -6.20 -16.94
N THR A 261 2.45 -4.99 -16.47
CA THR A 261 1.54 -4.15 -15.69
C THR A 261 1.44 -2.72 -16.24
N ASN A 262 0.33 -2.05 -15.89
CA ASN A 262 0.13 -0.62 -16.09
C ASN A 262 -0.02 0.03 -14.72
N LEU A 263 0.99 0.81 -14.33
CA LEU A 263 1.11 1.41 -13.01
C LEU A 263 1.05 2.93 -13.16
N ILE A 264 0.08 3.55 -12.51
CA ILE A 264 -0.17 4.98 -12.57
C ILE A 264 -0.20 5.52 -11.13
N GLY A 265 0.75 6.42 -10.83
CA GLY A 265 0.80 7.22 -9.61
C GLY A 265 -0.30 8.27 -9.52
N ASP A 266 -0.37 9.00 -8.41
CA ASP A 266 -1.32 10.09 -8.20
C ASP A 266 -0.65 11.48 -8.43
N GLN A 267 -1.02 12.52 -7.68
CA GLN A 267 -0.38 13.85 -7.82
C GLN A 267 0.66 14.11 -6.73
N ASN A 268 0.91 13.12 -5.86
CA ASN A 268 1.83 13.21 -4.74
C ASN A 268 3.08 12.37 -5.05
N ASP A 269 4.11 12.50 -4.21
CA ASP A 269 5.32 11.68 -4.32
C ASP A 269 4.98 10.19 -4.20
N ASN A 270 5.20 9.42 -5.26
CA ASN A 270 4.96 7.98 -5.27
C ASN A 270 6.25 7.15 -5.30
N ARG A 271 6.18 5.93 -4.76
CA ARG A 271 7.17 4.88 -5.02
C ARG A 271 6.53 3.75 -5.79
N ILE A 272 6.99 3.49 -7.01
CA ILE A 272 6.41 2.49 -7.91
C ILE A 272 7.48 1.48 -8.30
N SER A 273 7.19 0.18 -8.12
CA SER A 273 8.04 -0.94 -8.53
C SER A 273 7.26 -1.92 -9.41
N GLY A 274 7.71 -2.07 -10.67
CA GLY A 274 7.08 -2.86 -11.75
C GLY A 274 7.22 -4.37 -11.64
N GLY A 275 8.30 -4.85 -11.03
CA GLY A 275 8.55 -6.28 -10.88
C GLY A 275 9.27 -6.85 -12.11
N ASP A 276 9.00 -8.10 -12.47
CA ASP A 276 9.43 -8.60 -13.78
C ASP A 276 8.29 -8.40 -14.79
N GLY A 277 8.60 -8.23 -16.07
CA GLY A 277 7.60 -8.00 -17.13
C GLY A 277 8.00 -6.85 -18.04
N SER A 278 7.12 -6.48 -18.97
CA SER A 278 7.23 -5.20 -19.68
C SER A 278 6.20 -4.24 -19.09
N ASP A 279 6.64 -3.41 -18.15
CA ASP A 279 5.74 -2.57 -17.37
C ASP A 279 5.62 -1.15 -17.95
N ASN A 280 4.42 -0.58 -17.89
CA ASN A 280 4.18 0.83 -18.19
C ASN A 280 4.01 1.57 -16.87
N ILE A 281 4.92 2.50 -16.58
CA ILE A 281 5.01 3.22 -15.32
C ILE A 281 4.83 4.72 -15.58
N VAL A 282 3.78 5.30 -15.00
CA VAL A 282 3.48 6.74 -15.02
C VAL A 282 3.57 7.26 -13.58
N GLY A 283 4.52 8.13 -13.29
CA GLY A 283 4.63 8.79 -11.98
C GLY A 283 3.54 9.84 -11.77
N ASN A 284 3.27 10.63 -12.82
CA ASN A 284 2.49 11.87 -12.83
C ASN A 284 3.24 13.03 -12.14
N SER A 285 2.58 13.80 -11.26
CA SER A 285 3.21 14.94 -10.57
C SER A 285 3.74 14.49 -9.21
N GLY A 286 4.70 15.21 -8.64
CA GLY A 286 5.39 14.79 -7.41
C GLY A 286 6.84 14.41 -7.67
N TYR A 287 7.58 14.12 -6.59
CA TYR A 287 8.93 13.58 -6.66
C TYR A 287 8.87 12.05 -6.61
N ASP A 288 8.83 11.42 -7.77
CA ASP A 288 8.60 9.98 -7.84
C ASP A 288 9.89 9.15 -7.78
N ILE A 289 9.78 7.96 -7.19
CA ILE A 289 10.83 6.94 -7.22
C ILE A 289 10.29 5.73 -7.99
N LEU A 290 10.82 5.52 -9.18
CA LEU A 290 10.37 4.52 -10.13
C LEU A 290 11.42 3.40 -10.29
N ASP A 291 10.97 2.16 -10.32
CA ASP A 291 11.77 0.95 -10.48
C ASP A 291 11.03 0.05 -11.47
N GLY A 292 11.57 -0.14 -12.66
CA GLY A 292 10.96 -0.98 -13.71
C GLY A 292 11.00 -2.45 -13.30
N GLY A 293 12.17 -2.86 -12.84
CA GLY A 293 12.56 -4.21 -12.52
C GLY A 293 13.10 -4.94 -13.75
N ALA A 294 12.70 -6.19 -13.95
CA ALA A 294 13.27 -7.01 -15.01
C ALA A 294 12.39 -7.03 -16.24
N GLY A 295 12.89 -6.48 -17.33
CA GLY A 295 12.30 -6.69 -18.65
C GLY A 295 12.56 -5.49 -19.53
N LYS A 296 11.53 -5.06 -20.26
CA LYS A 296 11.63 -3.87 -21.11
C LYS A 296 10.50 -2.94 -20.71
N ASP A 297 10.85 -1.95 -19.91
CA ASP A 297 9.89 -1.10 -19.23
C ASP A 297 9.74 0.25 -19.92
N PHE A 298 8.59 0.87 -19.71
CA PHE A 298 8.21 2.15 -20.28
C PHE A 298 7.94 3.13 -19.14
N PHE A 299 8.87 4.07 -18.93
CA PHE A 299 8.66 5.19 -18.03
C PHE A 299 8.06 6.34 -18.81
N VAL A 300 6.80 6.66 -18.51
CA VAL A 300 5.99 7.62 -19.25
C VAL A 300 5.95 8.94 -18.51
N PHE A 301 6.30 10.01 -19.23
CA PHE A 301 6.27 11.39 -18.74
C PHE A 301 5.31 12.21 -19.59
N ASN A 302 4.21 12.65 -18.99
CA ASN A 302 3.26 13.56 -19.60
C ASN A 302 3.72 15.01 -19.43
N SER A 303 3.13 15.93 -20.21
CA SER A 303 3.48 17.35 -20.12
C SER A 303 3.26 17.99 -18.75
N SER A 304 2.32 17.45 -17.96
CA SER A 304 2.04 17.87 -16.58
C SER A 304 3.19 17.57 -15.62
N ASP A 305 3.92 16.50 -15.88
CA ASP A 305 4.84 15.85 -14.94
C ASP A 305 6.18 16.62 -14.88
N LEU A 306 6.44 17.46 -15.89
CA LEU A 306 7.72 18.14 -16.09
C LEU A 306 7.80 19.52 -15.40
N SER A 307 6.98 19.78 -14.38
CA SER A 307 6.82 21.11 -13.74
C SER A 307 7.79 21.43 -12.59
N ASN A 308 9.09 21.12 -12.76
CA ASN A 308 10.21 21.32 -11.80
C ASN A 308 10.30 20.34 -10.63
N GLU A 309 9.61 19.22 -10.71
CA GLU A 309 9.81 18.10 -9.79
C GLU A 309 10.78 17.10 -10.43
N LEU A 310 11.55 16.39 -9.58
CA LEU A 310 12.62 15.50 -10.01
C LEU A 310 12.23 14.07 -9.73
N ASP A 311 12.04 13.29 -10.80
CA ASP A 311 11.85 11.86 -10.68
C ASP A 311 13.18 11.12 -10.67
N ILE A 312 13.18 9.98 -9.97
CA ILE A 312 14.33 9.09 -9.86
C ILE A 312 13.93 7.72 -10.40
N ILE A 313 14.56 7.31 -11.50
CA ILE A 313 14.48 5.93 -11.98
C ILE A 313 15.68 5.17 -11.41
N LEU A 314 15.42 4.06 -10.72
CA LEU A 314 16.42 3.32 -9.96
C LEU A 314 17.29 2.38 -10.79
N ASP A 315 16.75 1.83 -11.89
CA ASP A 315 17.27 0.61 -12.52
C ASP A 315 17.25 0.63 -14.06
N PHE A 316 17.15 1.82 -14.67
CA PHE A 316 17.06 1.99 -16.12
C PHE A 316 18.15 1.22 -16.90
N THR A 317 17.72 0.33 -17.78
CA THR A 317 18.57 -0.47 -18.66
C THR A 317 18.69 0.16 -20.04
N ALA A 318 19.89 0.56 -20.45
CA ALA A 318 20.12 1.16 -21.77
C ALA A 318 20.28 0.13 -22.91
N GLY A 319 20.13 0.59 -24.16
CA GLY A 319 20.35 -0.21 -25.38
C GLY A 319 19.07 -0.70 -26.06
N ASN A 320 19.22 -1.45 -27.16
CA ASN A 320 18.09 -1.80 -28.07
C ASN A 320 16.98 -2.66 -27.43
N VAL A 321 17.34 -3.44 -26.41
CA VAL A 321 16.43 -4.34 -25.69
C VAL A 321 16.13 -3.87 -24.28
N GLY A 322 16.71 -2.74 -23.87
CA GLY A 322 16.43 -2.15 -22.57
C GLY A 322 15.23 -1.22 -22.61
N ASP A 323 15.11 -0.42 -21.56
CA ASP A 323 13.95 0.38 -21.21
C ASP A 323 13.79 1.60 -22.11
N ILE A 324 12.60 2.18 -22.02
CA ILE A 324 12.16 3.31 -22.82
C ILE A 324 11.70 4.43 -21.91
N LEU A 325 12.23 5.63 -22.15
CA LEU A 325 11.66 6.88 -21.67
C LEU A 325 10.69 7.39 -22.74
N LEU A 326 9.41 7.43 -22.40
CA LEU A 326 8.34 7.85 -23.28
C LEU A 326 7.86 9.24 -22.86
N PHE A 327 8.08 10.24 -23.70
CA PHE A 327 7.62 11.60 -23.48
C PHE A 327 6.34 11.85 -24.29
N ASN A 328 5.21 11.98 -23.60
CA ASN A 328 3.91 12.27 -24.20
C ASN A 328 3.67 13.79 -24.17
N TYR A 329 3.87 14.47 -25.31
CA TYR A 329 4.06 15.93 -25.29
C TYR A 329 3.29 16.66 -26.41
N GLU A 330 2.04 17.00 -26.11
CA GLU A 330 1.02 17.48 -27.06
C GLU A 330 1.24 18.88 -27.69
N SER A 331 2.24 19.68 -27.29
CA SER A 331 2.30 21.09 -27.76
C SER A 331 3.66 21.66 -28.17
N THR A 332 4.77 20.98 -27.89
CA THR A 332 6.10 21.60 -28.06
C THR A 332 7.20 20.66 -28.55
N LEU A 333 6.96 19.35 -28.66
CA LEU A 333 7.88 18.41 -29.31
C LEU A 333 7.16 17.80 -30.51
N SER A 334 7.77 17.87 -31.69
CA SER A 334 7.13 17.39 -32.92
C SER A 334 7.11 15.86 -32.92
N SER A 335 5.93 15.26 -32.94
CA SER A 335 5.72 13.81 -33.15
C SER A 335 6.17 13.31 -34.53
N THR A 336 6.58 14.21 -35.44
CA THR A 336 7.09 13.87 -36.79
C THR A 336 8.61 13.67 -36.86
N GLY A 337 9.19 13.11 -35.78
CA GLY A 337 10.56 12.61 -35.74
C GLY A 337 11.50 13.48 -34.90
N PHE A 338 11.90 12.95 -33.75
CA PHE A 338 13.02 13.50 -32.99
C PHE A 338 14.35 13.03 -33.58
N SER A 339 15.44 13.73 -33.26
CA SER A 339 16.78 13.23 -33.57
C SER A 339 17.59 13.03 -32.28
N PHE A 340 18.29 11.91 -32.19
CA PHE A 340 19.20 11.62 -31.09
C PHE A 340 20.62 12.02 -31.50
N ARG A 341 21.27 12.93 -30.77
CA ARG A 341 22.57 13.48 -31.14
C ARG A 341 23.56 13.45 -30.00
N ASN A 342 24.76 12.95 -30.29
CA ASN A 342 25.89 13.08 -29.39
C ASN A 342 26.56 14.44 -29.62
N LEU A 343 26.72 15.20 -28.55
CA LEU A 343 27.25 16.56 -28.59
C LEU A 343 28.48 16.66 -27.69
N ASP A 344 29.65 16.84 -28.30
CA ASP A 344 30.88 17.17 -27.58
C ASP A 344 31.03 18.69 -27.46
N LEU A 345 30.89 19.20 -26.24
CA LEU A 345 31.01 20.62 -25.89
C LEU A 345 32.44 21.03 -25.46
N THR A 346 33.41 20.13 -25.56
CA THR A 346 34.80 20.42 -25.18
C THR A 346 35.62 21.04 -26.33
N SER A 347 35.17 20.89 -27.57
CA SER A 347 35.94 21.29 -28.75
C SER A 347 35.07 21.65 -29.97
N GLY A 348 35.68 22.23 -31.00
CA GLY A 348 35.08 22.35 -32.33
C GLY A 348 34.08 23.51 -32.53
N GLY A 349 34.09 24.53 -31.67
CA GLY A 349 33.27 25.74 -31.82
C GLY A 349 31.77 25.52 -31.62
N LYS A 350 30.99 26.61 -31.66
CA LYS A 350 29.54 26.55 -31.43
C LYS A 350 28.82 25.61 -32.42
N LYS A 351 27.87 24.85 -31.89
CA LYS A 351 27.10 23.79 -32.56
C LYS A 351 25.77 24.33 -33.03
N THR A 352 25.40 24.00 -34.26
CA THR A 352 24.11 24.38 -34.85
C THR A 352 23.17 23.18 -34.80
N LEU A 353 22.02 23.34 -34.13
CA LEU A 353 21.01 22.28 -34.04
C LEU A 353 20.08 22.28 -35.25
N GLY A 354 19.27 21.22 -35.39
CA GLY A 354 18.26 21.14 -36.44
C GLY A 354 17.01 21.97 -36.13
N THR A 355 15.93 21.72 -36.89
CA THR A 355 14.60 22.29 -36.62
C THR A 355 13.66 21.30 -35.92
N ASN A 356 14.15 20.09 -35.63
CA ASN A 356 13.37 19.06 -34.93
C ASN A 356 13.61 19.18 -33.42
N THR A 357 12.76 18.53 -32.64
CA THR A 357 13.10 18.18 -31.26
C THR A 357 14.32 17.26 -31.27
N ASP A 358 15.41 17.72 -30.70
CA ASP A 358 16.65 16.98 -30.55
C ASP A 358 16.75 16.47 -29.09
N ILE A 359 17.02 15.17 -28.94
CA ILE A 359 17.52 14.58 -27.70
C ILE A 359 19.04 14.66 -27.77
N LEU A 360 19.63 15.49 -26.92
CA LEU A 360 21.05 15.81 -26.91
C LEU A 360 21.75 15.00 -25.83
N LEU A 361 22.64 14.09 -26.22
CA LEU A 361 23.54 13.40 -25.30
C LEU A 361 24.85 14.19 -25.21
N LEU A 362 25.10 14.85 -24.08
CA LEU A 362 26.37 15.56 -23.87
C LEU A 362 27.49 14.55 -23.61
N THR A 363 28.53 14.62 -24.42
CA THR A 363 29.66 13.68 -24.41
C THR A 363 30.99 14.42 -24.25
N GLY A 364 32.05 13.68 -23.91
CA GLY A 364 33.40 14.21 -23.78
C GLY A 364 33.70 14.89 -22.44
N SER A 365 32.72 15.05 -21.55
CA SER A 365 32.91 15.53 -20.18
C SER A 365 31.75 15.08 -19.27
N SER A 366 32.05 14.97 -17.98
CA SER A 366 31.06 14.84 -16.91
C SER A 366 30.92 16.18 -16.18
N TYR A 367 29.77 16.43 -15.57
CA TYR A 367 29.45 17.72 -14.94
C TYR A 367 29.15 17.53 -13.44
N LEU A 368 29.54 18.52 -12.64
CA LEU A 368 29.29 18.54 -11.19
C LEU A 368 27.88 19.03 -10.83
N ASP A 369 27.29 19.87 -11.68
CA ASP A 369 25.99 20.51 -11.45
C ASP A 369 25.43 21.11 -12.74
N GLN A 370 24.18 21.57 -12.68
CA GLN A 370 23.51 22.24 -13.79
C GLN A 370 24.22 23.52 -14.24
N GLY A 371 24.90 24.23 -13.33
CA GLY A 371 25.61 25.48 -13.65
C GLY A 371 26.79 25.24 -14.59
N GLN A 372 27.49 24.12 -14.44
CA GLN A 372 28.55 23.72 -15.37
C GLN A 372 28.00 23.36 -16.75
N VAL A 373 26.85 22.68 -16.79
CA VAL A 373 26.16 22.35 -18.06
C VAL A 373 25.74 23.63 -18.77
N VAL A 374 25.07 24.56 -18.07
CA VAL A 374 24.69 25.88 -18.59
C VAL A 374 25.91 26.65 -19.10
N SER A 375 27.03 26.62 -18.39
CA SER A 375 28.28 27.27 -18.81
C SER A 375 28.85 26.66 -20.10
N ALA A 376 28.72 25.34 -20.27
CA ALA A 376 29.16 24.64 -21.48
C ALA A 376 28.26 24.93 -22.67
N LEU A 377 26.93 24.91 -22.47
CA LEU A 377 25.92 25.23 -23.50
C LEU A 377 26.05 26.66 -24.01
N ASN A 378 26.28 27.63 -23.13
CA ASN A 378 26.48 29.04 -23.50
C ASN A 378 27.93 29.35 -23.96
N GLY A 379 28.86 28.40 -23.83
CA GLY A 379 30.29 28.57 -24.03
C GLY A 379 30.76 28.66 -25.49
N LEU A 380 32.08 28.75 -25.70
CA LEU A 380 32.70 28.88 -27.03
C LEU A 380 32.45 27.67 -27.96
N ASN A 381 32.24 26.49 -27.37
CA ASN A 381 31.92 25.24 -28.06
C ASN A 381 30.45 24.81 -27.87
N GLY A 382 29.65 25.70 -27.28
CA GLY A 382 28.26 25.49 -26.88
C GLY A 382 27.28 25.45 -28.05
N ILE A 383 26.01 25.75 -27.81
CA ILE A 383 24.96 25.79 -28.85
C ILE A 383 24.85 27.21 -29.43
N ASN A 384 24.44 27.34 -30.69
CA ASN A 384 24.18 28.62 -31.33
C ASN A 384 22.82 29.19 -30.90
N GLU A 385 22.83 30.40 -30.32
CA GLU A 385 21.64 31.18 -29.97
C GLU A 385 20.99 31.74 -31.25
N HIS A 386 20.00 31.08 -31.85
CA HIS A 386 19.28 31.67 -33.00
C HIS A 386 17.76 31.57 -32.86
N ARG A 387 17.10 32.75 -32.78
CA ARG A 387 15.64 32.97 -32.65
C ARG A 387 14.75 32.27 -33.71
N LEU A 388 15.34 31.61 -34.71
CA LEU A 388 14.65 30.97 -35.83
C LEU A 388 14.82 29.43 -35.86
N GLN A 389 15.65 28.85 -34.99
CA GLN A 389 15.70 27.39 -34.82
C GLN A 389 14.58 26.90 -33.88
N PHE A 390 14.26 27.69 -32.85
CA PHE A 390 13.28 27.35 -31.82
C PHE A 390 11.97 28.15 -31.97
N GLN A 391 11.29 28.06 -33.13
CA GLN A 391 10.01 28.78 -33.30
C GLN A 391 8.92 28.36 -32.29
N ASN A 392 9.10 27.20 -31.64
CA ASN A 392 8.52 26.72 -30.39
C ASN A 392 9.18 25.35 -30.17
N SER A 393 9.98 25.10 -29.11
CA SER A 393 10.27 23.73 -28.61
C SER A 393 11.48 23.71 -27.69
N GLN A 394 11.24 23.49 -26.41
CA GLN A 394 12.24 23.00 -25.46
C GLN A 394 13.02 21.79 -26.01
N GLN A 395 14.26 21.57 -25.57
CA GLN A 395 15.07 20.40 -25.96
C GLN A 395 15.30 19.48 -24.77
N ILE A 396 15.50 18.19 -25.01
CA ILE A 396 15.87 17.22 -23.97
C ILE A 396 17.39 17.05 -24.01
N CYS A 397 18.03 17.19 -22.86
CA CYS A 397 19.47 17.11 -22.70
C CYS A 397 19.85 16.09 -21.63
N LEU A 398 20.74 15.18 -22.00
CA LEU A 398 21.26 14.12 -21.15
C LEU A 398 22.72 14.44 -20.81
N TRP A 399 23.06 14.40 -19.53
CA TRP A 399 24.41 14.71 -19.06
C TRP A 399 24.81 13.88 -17.84
N GLU A 400 26.07 13.44 -17.83
CA GLU A 400 26.62 12.62 -16.74
C GLU A 400 26.92 13.50 -15.53
N HIS A 401 26.35 13.15 -14.38
CA HIS A 401 26.60 13.84 -13.12
C HIS A 401 27.67 13.11 -12.32
N SER A 402 28.86 13.69 -12.28
CA SER A 402 30.01 13.22 -11.50
C SER A 402 30.04 14.03 -10.20
N PRO A 403 29.40 13.54 -9.13
CA PRO A 403 30.03 12.49 -8.33
C PRO A 403 29.18 11.22 -8.14
N SER A 404 27.93 11.19 -8.62
CA SER A 404 26.97 10.13 -8.28
C SER A 404 26.89 8.98 -9.28
N ASN A 405 27.66 9.01 -10.38
CA ASN A 405 27.52 8.08 -11.51
C ASN A 405 26.03 7.90 -11.87
N SER A 406 25.38 9.04 -12.11
CA SER A 406 23.97 9.09 -12.51
C SER A 406 23.85 9.89 -13.78
N LEU A 407 22.93 9.50 -14.65
CA LEU A 407 22.56 10.29 -15.80
C LEU A 407 21.43 11.24 -15.42
N LYS A 408 21.56 12.51 -15.79
CA LYS A 408 20.52 13.53 -15.60
C LYS A 408 19.86 13.83 -16.93
N ILE A 409 18.54 13.96 -16.91
CA ILE A 409 17.74 14.40 -18.05
C ILE A 409 17.18 15.77 -17.70
N SER A 410 17.44 16.73 -18.57
CA SER A 410 17.09 18.11 -18.35
C SER A 410 16.41 18.70 -19.58
N ILE A 411 15.49 19.62 -19.35
CA ILE A 411 14.89 20.44 -20.37
C ILE A 411 15.77 21.68 -20.58
N ILE A 412 16.23 21.91 -21.81
CA ILE A 412 16.85 23.17 -22.22
C ILE A 412 15.76 24.14 -22.67
N SER A 413 15.82 25.37 -22.17
CA SER A 413 14.96 26.49 -22.55
C SER A 413 15.78 27.75 -22.78
N ASP A 414 15.41 28.53 -23.80
CA ASP A 414 16.00 29.84 -24.05
C ASP A 414 15.42 30.89 -23.08
N SER A 415 16.30 31.61 -22.39
CA SER A 415 15.94 32.79 -21.60
C SER A 415 16.53 34.05 -22.24
N ALA A 416 15.70 35.07 -22.44
CA ALA A 416 16.14 36.37 -22.94
C ALA A 416 16.43 37.31 -21.76
N GLN A 417 17.71 37.67 -21.56
CA GLN A 417 18.11 38.72 -20.62
C GLN A 417 18.78 39.87 -21.38
N ASP A 418 18.22 41.08 -21.27
CA ASP A 418 18.77 42.32 -21.86
C ASP A 418 19.12 42.23 -23.36
N GLY A 419 18.38 41.42 -24.11
CA GLY A 419 18.57 41.21 -25.55
C GLY A 419 19.64 40.16 -25.91
N VAL A 420 20.24 39.51 -24.92
CA VAL A 420 21.07 38.31 -25.06
C VAL A 420 20.21 37.08 -24.75
N PHE A 421 20.23 36.10 -25.63
CA PHE A 421 19.62 34.79 -25.39
C PHE A 421 20.65 33.90 -24.72
N LEU A 422 20.25 33.24 -23.64
CA LEU A 422 21.07 32.30 -22.89
C LEU A 422 20.27 31.01 -22.68
N ASP A 423 20.95 29.88 -22.83
CA ASP A 423 20.42 28.57 -22.47
C ASP A 423 20.24 28.48 -20.95
N THR A 424 19.09 27.99 -20.52
CA THR A 424 18.81 27.56 -19.14
C THR A 424 18.40 26.09 -19.14
N ILE A 425 18.66 25.38 -18.04
CA ILE A 425 18.26 23.98 -17.92
C ILE A 425 17.50 23.71 -16.63
N THR A 426 16.51 22.83 -16.72
CA THR A 426 15.79 22.27 -15.57
C THR A 426 15.92 20.75 -15.61
N THR A 427 16.46 20.14 -14.56
CA THR A 427 16.54 18.68 -14.44
C THR A 427 15.18 18.17 -14.03
N ILE A 428 14.68 17.19 -14.77
CA ILE A 428 13.36 16.58 -14.57
C ILE A 428 13.48 15.11 -14.16
N ILE A 429 14.54 14.42 -14.58
CA ILE A 429 14.72 12.99 -14.30
C ILE A 429 16.18 12.72 -13.93
N GLN A 430 16.38 11.82 -12.98
CA GLN A 430 17.66 11.21 -12.65
C GLN A 430 17.57 9.70 -12.86
N LEU A 431 18.46 9.17 -13.69
CA LEU A 431 18.67 7.73 -13.82
C LEU A 431 19.84 7.34 -12.91
N ASN A 432 19.55 6.55 -11.87
CA ASN A 432 20.54 6.06 -10.94
C ASN A 432 21.34 4.90 -11.52
N GLY A 433 22.56 4.73 -11.01
CA GLY A 433 23.41 3.58 -11.36
C GLY A 433 23.98 3.60 -12.78
N MET A 434 23.64 4.59 -13.61
CA MET A 434 24.15 4.72 -14.96
C MET A 434 25.54 5.34 -15.00
N GLY A 435 26.53 4.50 -15.29
CA GLY A 435 27.92 4.89 -15.46
C GLY A 435 28.30 5.21 -16.91
N THR A 436 29.61 5.38 -17.12
CA THR A 436 30.18 5.74 -18.42
C THR A 436 29.99 4.64 -19.49
N GLU A 437 29.87 3.37 -19.09
CA GLU A 437 29.60 2.27 -20.03
C GLU A 437 28.16 2.30 -20.56
N ASP A 438 27.19 2.64 -19.69
CA ASP A 438 25.78 2.77 -20.06
C ASP A 438 25.56 3.94 -21.02
N PHE A 439 26.33 5.02 -20.81
CA PHE A 439 26.39 6.17 -21.73
C PHE A 439 26.76 5.79 -23.17
N ALA A 440 27.60 4.76 -23.35
CA ALA A 440 28.07 4.34 -24.67
C ALA A 440 27.03 3.53 -25.45
N VAL A 441 26.06 2.92 -24.76
CA VAL A 441 25.03 2.08 -25.38
C VAL A 441 23.67 2.77 -25.49
N LEU A 442 23.47 3.88 -24.78
CA LEU A 442 22.31 4.77 -24.95
C LEU A 442 22.17 5.22 -26.41
N ASN A 443 20.97 5.05 -26.95
CA ASN A 443 20.67 5.41 -28.32
C ASN A 443 19.18 5.73 -28.50
N ALA A 444 18.78 6.07 -29.72
CA ALA A 444 17.40 6.44 -30.04
C ALA A 444 16.34 5.39 -29.68
N SER A 445 16.70 4.11 -29.54
CA SER A 445 15.75 3.05 -29.13
C SER A 445 15.23 3.19 -27.71
N ASN A 446 15.97 3.91 -26.85
CA ASN A 446 15.62 4.13 -25.45
C ASN A 446 14.66 5.32 -25.25
N PHE A 447 14.23 5.97 -26.33
CA PHE A 447 13.40 7.17 -26.26
C PHE A 447 12.23 7.07 -27.24
N GLN A 448 11.06 7.48 -26.78
CA GLN A 448 9.88 7.67 -27.61
C GLN A 448 9.28 9.04 -27.30
N ILE A 449 8.82 9.73 -28.34
CA ILE A 449 8.05 10.97 -28.22
C ILE A 449 6.77 10.75 -29.01
N ILE A 450 5.63 10.84 -28.31
CA ILE A 450 4.30 10.61 -28.89
C ILE A 450 3.56 11.93 -29.03
#